data_AF-T0UVW3-F1
#
_entry.id   AF-T0UVW3-F1
#
_cell.length_a   1.000
_cell.length_b   1.000
_cell.length_c   1.000
_cell.angle_alpha   90.00
_cell.angle_beta   90.00
_cell.angle_gamma   90.00
#
_symmetry.space_group_name_H-M   'P 1'
#
loop_
_entity.id
_entity.type
_entity.pdbx_description
1 polymer ?
#
loop_
_entity_poly.entity_id
_entity_poly.type
_entity_poly.pdbx_seq_one_letter_code
_entity_poly.pdbx_strand_id
1 'polypeptide(L)'
;MKSDPENPLNQFNQTGGSSFFDDFFSDLNNFRSSNGDLPNTPPTQEGGNRGNGGNTQGPGRPGGPRQQAPQQPQGLLEEFGINITDIARRGDIDPVIGRDEEIIRVIEILNRRTKNNPVLIGEPGVGKTAVVEGLAQKIVDGSVPQKLQGKQVIRLDVVSLVQGTGIRGQFEERMQKLMEEIRQRQDVILFIDEIHEIVGAGNAGDGNMDAGNILKPALARGELQLVGATTLNEYRIIEKDAALERRMQPVKVDEPTVEETITILHGIQPKYQDYHHVKYTDEAIRAAAELSNRYIQDRFLPDKAIDLLDEAGSKMNLTLNFVDPKDIDKRLIEAENLKAQATRDEDFEKAAYFRDQIAKYKEMQKQTISDQDMPVITEKHIEAIVEQKTNIPVGDLKEKNNHNFLALLMTLSHMLLDKMPQLIRLPKLSVVIVLVLAHQIAQLVVSSS
;
A
#
# COMPACT_ATOMS: atom_id res chain seq x y z
N MET A 1 54.17 22.52 -4.32
CA MET A 1 54.23 23.75 -5.14
C MET A 1 53.58 23.40 -6.47
N LYS A 2 52.45 23.93 -6.92
CA LYS A 2 51.66 25.13 -6.59
C LYS A 2 50.16 24.77 -6.69
N SER A 3 49.35 25.46 -5.90
CA SER A 3 47.88 25.43 -5.89
C SER A 3 47.30 26.38 -6.94
N ASP A 4 46.31 25.92 -7.70
CA ASP A 4 45.41 26.77 -8.52
C ASP A 4 44.18 27.17 -7.69
N PRO A 5 43.69 28.43 -7.74
CA PRO A 5 42.70 28.94 -6.77
C PRO A 5 41.24 28.94 -7.26
N GLU A 6 40.88 28.38 -8.42
CA GLU A 6 39.51 28.47 -8.95
C GLU A 6 38.88 27.10 -9.22
N ASN A 7 38.55 26.36 -8.16
CA ASN A 7 37.66 25.19 -8.26
C ASN A 7 36.57 25.26 -7.16
N PRO A 8 35.27 25.42 -7.50
CA PRO A 8 34.20 25.59 -6.51
C PRO A 8 33.79 24.31 -5.77
N LEU A 9 34.58 23.24 -5.85
CA LEU A 9 34.31 21.94 -5.21
C LEU A 9 35.00 21.72 -3.84
N ASN A 10 35.84 22.65 -3.37
CA ASN A 10 36.62 22.46 -2.13
C ASN A 10 36.10 23.21 -0.88
N GLN A 11 34.93 23.85 -0.95
CA GLN A 11 34.38 24.61 0.18
C GLN A 11 33.27 23.90 0.97
N PHE A 12 32.96 22.63 0.67
CA PHE A 12 31.82 21.93 1.30
C PHE A 12 32.18 21.00 2.47
N ASN A 13 33.45 20.98 2.94
CA ASN A 13 33.89 19.97 3.89
C ASN A 13 34.38 20.48 5.27
N GLN A 14 33.97 21.69 5.67
CA GLN A 14 34.21 22.17 7.05
C GLN A 14 33.02 22.94 7.59
N THR A 15 31.95 22.23 7.98
CA THR A 15 31.14 22.64 9.13
C THR A 15 30.26 21.49 9.64
N GLY A 16 30.57 21.04 10.85
CA GLY A 16 29.63 20.55 11.88
C GLY A 16 28.61 19.49 11.49
N GLY A 17 28.93 18.22 11.75
CA GLY A 17 27.95 17.14 11.64
C GLY A 17 28.47 15.81 12.16
N SER A 18 28.90 15.74 13.43
CA SER A 18 29.32 14.46 14.04
C SER A 18 28.84 14.22 15.47
N SER A 19 28.02 15.09 16.07
CA SER A 19 27.63 14.94 17.48
C SER A 19 26.46 13.99 17.73
N PHE A 20 25.55 13.79 16.77
CA PHE A 20 24.32 13.02 16.99
C PHE A 20 24.51 11.50 16.82
N PHE A 21 25.38 11.08 15.89
CA PHE A 21 25.66 9.66 15.66
C PHE A 21 26.49 9.05 16.81
N ASP A 22 27.41 9.81 17.40
CA ASP A 22 28.18 9.38 18.58
C ASP A 22 27.28 9.25 19.82
N ASP A 23 26.34 10.18 20.02
CA ASP A 23 25.33 10.09 21.10
C ASP A 23 24.42 8.86 20.93
N PHE A 24 23.94 8.58 19.71
CA PHE A 24 23.10 7.42 19.39
C PHE A 24 23.76 6.07 19.73
N PHE A 25 25.05 5.90 19.42
CA PHE A 25 25.77 4.66 19.73
C PHE A 25 26.14 4.53 21.21
N SER A 26 26.35 5.66 21.91
CA SER A 26 26.61 5.67 23.35
C SER A 26 25.38 5.24 24.17
N ASP A 27 24.18 5.66 23.76
CA ASP A 27 22.91 5.28 24.39
C ASP A 27 22.58 3.79 24.16
N LEU A 28 22.92 3.25 22.98
CA LEU A 28 22.72 1.83 22.67
C LEU A 28 23.63 0.90 23.51
N ASN A 29 24.86 1.34 23.80
CA ASN A 29 25.80 0.61 24.65
C ASN A 29 25.41 0.66 26.14
N ASN A 30 24.80 1.76 26.59
CA ASN A 30 24.23 1.85 27.94
C ASN A 30 22.99 0.96 28.10
N PHE A 31 22.21 0.75 27.04
CA PHE A 31 21.03 -0.12 27.09
C PHE A 31 21.38 -1.61 27.26
N ARG A 32 22.50 -2.06 26.68
CA ARG A 32 22.95 -3.48 26.80
C ARG A 32 23.57 -3.84 28.15
N SER A 33 24.03 -2.86 28.93
CA SER A 33 24.67 -3.13 30.23
C SER A 33 23.71 -3.20 31.42
N SER A 34 22.40 -2.93 31.24
CA SER A 34 21.44 -2.87 32.34
C SER A 34 20.52 -4.09 32.52
N ASN A 35 20.61 -5.10 31.64
CA ASN A 35 19.87 -6.36 31.79
C ASN A 35 20.78 -7.49 32.29
N GLY A 36 21.18 -7.38 33.56
CA GLY A 36 21.77 -8.47 34.34
C GLY A 36 20.77 -8.96 35.39
N ASP A 37 20.54 -10.27 35.40
CA ASP A 37 19.93 -11.09 36.45
C ASP A 37 18.41 -10.98 36.72
N LEU A 38 17.64 -11.84 36.05
CA LEU A 38 16.35 -12.34 36.53
C LEU A 38 16.47 -13.82 36.91
N PRO A 39 16.13 -14.24 38.15
CA PRO A 39 16.16 -15.64 38.54
C PRO A 39 14.95 -16.41 38.00
N ASN A 40 15.24 -17.62 37.56
CA ASN A 40 14.34 -18.61 36.96
C ASN A 40 13.71 -19.48 38.08
N THR A 41 12.39 -19.42 38.30
CA THR A 41 11.65 -20.52 38.96
C THR A 41 10.23 -20.68 38.39
N PRO A 42 9.79 -21.92 38.08
CA PRO A 42 8.46 -22.20 37.54
C PRO A 42 7.39 -22.34 38.66
N PRO A 43 6.10 -22.08 38.38
CA PRO A 43 5.05 -22.24 39.37
C PRO A 43 4.63 -23.71 39.51
N THR A 44 4.78 -24.24 40.72
CA THR A 44 4.24 -25.53 41.17
C THR A 44 2.74 -25.42 41.45
N GLN A 45 2.03 -26.49 41.10
CA GLN A 45 0.59 -26.68 41.23
C GLN A 45 0.30 -27.52 42.50
N GLU A 46 -0.56 -27.02 43.40
CA GLU A 46 -1.28 -27.73 44.48
C GLU A 46 -2.28 -26.69 45.04
N GLY A 47 -3.57 -26.90 45.31
CA GLY A 47 -4.33 -28.08 45.72
C GLY A 47 -5.04 -27.74 47.04
N GLY A 48 -6.38 -27.76 47.10
CA GLY A 48 -7.10 -27.92 48.38
C GLY A 48 -8.09 -26.84 48.86
N ASN A 49 -9.33 -26.94 48.36
CA ASN A 49 -10.62 -27.08 49.08
C ASN A 49 -10.87 -26.47 50.51
N ARG A 50 -12.10 -25.94 50.65
CA ARG A 50 -13.00 -25.77 51.83
C ARG A 50 -13.03 -24.42 52.59
N GLY A 51 -14.21 -23.79 52.55
CA GLY A 51 -15.06 -23.71 53.75
C GLY A 51 -15.49 -22.34 54.28
N ASN A 52 -16.72 -21.95 53.93
CA ASN A 52 -17.81 -21.45 54.81
C ASN A 52 -17.68 -20.09 55.57
N GLY A 53 -18.61 -19.18 55.24
CA GLY A 53 -19.49 -18.52 56.22
C GLY A 53 -19.13 -17.10 56.68
N GLY A 54 -20.00 -16.12 56.39
CA GLY A 54 -19.94 -14.80 57.05
C GLY A 54 -20.76 -13.70 56.40
N ASN A 55 -22.04 -13.62 56.76
CA ASN A 55 -23.02 -12.62 56.38
C ASN A 55 -22.77 -11.26 57.07
N THR A 56 -22.69 -10.14 56.33
CA THR A 56 -22.93 -8.80 56.91
C THR A 56 -23.41 -7.82 55.83
N GLN A 57 -24.63 -7.32 56.00
CA GLN A 57 -25.28 -6.28 55.19
C GLN A 57 -24.86 -4.87 55.66
N GLY A 58 -24.63 -3.96 54.70
CA GLY A 58 -24.52 -2.52 54.91
C GLY A 58 -24.42 -1.76 53.58
N PRO A 59 -25.04 -0.57 53.41
CA PRO A 59 -25.51 -0.10 52.11
C PRO A 59 -24.64 0.99 51.45
N GLY A 60 -24.64 1.00 50.12
CA GLY A 60 -24.50 2.21 49.29
C GLY A 60 -23.07 2.64 48.90
N ARG A 61 -22.67 2.35 47.66
CA ARG A 61 -21.83 3.24 46.83
C ARG A 61 -21.99 2.94 45.32
N PRO A 62 -22.08 3.96 44.46
CA PRO A 62 -22.30 3.80 43.02
C PRO A 62 -20.98 3.66 42.26
N GLY A 63 -20.99 2.87 41.18
CA GLY A 63 -19.91 2.83 40.18
C GLY A 63 -19.03 1.59 40.24
N GLY A 64 -19.58 0.43 39.88
CA GLY A 64 -18.77 -0.72 39.48
C GLY A 64 -18.14 -0.48 38.10
N PRO A 65 -16.93 -1.00 37.82
CA PRO A 65 -16.35 -0.94 36.50
C PRO A 65 -17.29 -1.61 35.50
N ARG A 66 -17.53 -0.96 34.35
CA ARG A 66 -18.24 -1.55 33.21
C ARG A 66 -17.65 -2.94 32.99
N GLN A 67 -18.47 -3.97 33.23
CA GLN A 67 -18.23 -5.30 32.68
C GLN A 67 -18.04 -5.09 31.18
N GLN A 68 -16.80 -5.26 30.72
CA GLN A 68 -16.55 -5.48 29.31
C GLN A 68 -17.45 -6.65 28.94
N ALA A 69 -18.30 -6.44 27.93
CA ALA A 69 -19.07 -7.52 27.34
C ALA A 69 -18.10 -8.70 27.11
N PRO A 70 -18.46 -9.94 27.46
CA PRO A 70 -17.57 -11.07 27.25
C PRO A 70 -17.14 -11.04 25.79
N GLN A 71 -15.83 -10.83 25.56
CA GLN A 71 -15.24 -10.99 24.23
C GLN A 71 -15.70 -12.36 23.76
N GLN A 72 -16.46 -12.38 22.67
CA GLN A 72 -16.78 -13.63 22.01
C GLN A 72 -15.45 -14.36 21.78
N PRO A 73 -15.40 -15.68 22.01
CA PRO A 73 -14.19 -16.44 21.72
C PRO A 73 -13.79 -16.12 20.27
N GLN A 74 -12.61 -15.51 20.09
CA GLN A 74 -12.12 -15.14 18.77
C GLN A 74 -12.11 -16.41 17.91
N GLY A 75 -12.88 -16.38 16.83
CA GLY A 75 -12.93 -17.49 15.88
C GLY A 75 -11.57 -17.65 15.19
N LEU A 76 -11.27 -18.82 14.64
CA LEU A 76 -10.04 -19.01 13.86
C LEU A 76 -10.04 -18.09 12.64
N LEU A 77 -11.22 -17.76 12.11
CA LEU A 77 -11.33 -16.82 10.99
C LEU A 77 -10.93 -15.38 11.35
N GLU A 78 -11.05 -14.99 12.62
CA GLU A 78 -10.58 -13.67 13.09
C GLU A 78 -9.07 -13.68 13.39
N GLU A 79 -8.51 -14.82 13.80
CA GLU A 79 -7.08 -14.98 14.04
C GLU A 79 -6.27 -15.03 12.73
N PHE A 80 -6.76 -15.79 11.74
CA PHE A 80 -6.05 -16.04 10.47
C PHE A 80 -6.62 -15.24 9.29
N GLY A 81 -7.61 -14.39 9.53
CA GLY A 81 -8.28 -13.60 8.51
C GLY A 81 -8.17 -12.11 8.75
N ILE A 82 -8.16 -11.35 7.65
CA ILE A 82 -8.20 -9.88 7.68
C ILE A 82 -9.54 -9.44 7.12
N ASN A 83 -10.37 -8.81 7.96
CA ASN A 83 -11.68 -8.34 7.55
C ASN A 83 -11.58 -7.04 6.74
N ILE A 84 -11.59 -7.17 5.41
CA ILE A 84 -11.53 -6.04 4.48
C ILE A 84 -12.76 -5.15 4.64
N THR A 85 -13.92 -5.71 4.98
CA THR A 85 -15.15 -4.92 5.19
C THR A 85 -15.06 -4.01 6.41
N ASP A 86 -14.35 -4.42 7.45
CA ASP A 86 -14.10 -3.57 8.61
C ASP A 86 -13.12 -2.45 8.27
N ILE A 87 -12.08 -2.74 7.49
CA ILE A 87 -11.14 -1.72 6.97
C ILE A 87 -11.89 -0.69 6.12
N ALA A 88 -12.80 -1.15 5.23
CA ALA A 88 -13.67 -0.29 4.43
C ALA A 88 -14.55 0.61 5.31
N ARG A 89 -15.16 0.04 6.37
CA ARG A 89 -16.03 0.78 7.28
C ARG A 89 -15.30 1.87 8.06
N ARG A 90 -14.00 1.67 8.33
CA ARG A 90 -13.14 2.68 8.96
C ARG A 90 -12.65 3.76 7.99
N GLY A 91 -12.81 3.55 6.68
CA GLY A 91 -12.28 4.45 5.65
C GLY A 91 -10.79 4.30 5.40
N ASP A 92 -10.19 3.18 5.84
CA ASP A 92 -8.75 2.93 5.73
C ASP A 92 -8.36 2.39 4.34
N ILE A 93 -9.32 2.02 3.49
CA ILE A 93 -9.09 1.52 2.13
C ILE A 93 -8.74 2.67 1.18
N ASP A 94 -7.83 2.43 0.24
CA ASP A 94 -7.51 3.39 -0.82
C ASP A 94 -8.66 3.57 -1.81
N PRO A 95 -8.89 4.80 -2.32
CA PRO A 95 -9.97 5.03 -3.26
C PRO A 95 -9.79 4.15 -4.50
N VAL A 96 -10.78 3.30 -4.76
CA VAL A 96 -10.77 2.39 -5.91
C VAL A 96 -11.23 3.15 -7.14
N ILE A 97 -10.34 3.27 -8.13
CA ILE A 97 -10.53 4.12 -9.32
C ILE A 97 -10.47 3.24 -10.57
N GLY A 98 -11.40 3.44 -11.49
CA GLY A 98 -11.38 2.78 -12.81
C GLY A 98 -11.64 1.27 -12.79
N ARG A 99 -12.26 0.74 -11.73
CA ARG A 99 -12.57 -0.70 -11.58
C ARG A 99 -14.07 -1.03 -11.43
N ASP A 100 -14.94 -0.10 -11.81
CA ASP A 100 -16.39 -0.26 -11.63
C ASP A 100 -16.93 -1.47 -12.39
N GLU A 101 -16.46 -1.73 -13.62
CA GLU A 101 -16.93 -2.84 -14.44
C GLU A 101 -16.58 -4.20 -13.81
N GLU A 102 -15.35 -4.36 -13.33
CA GLU A 102 -14.91 -5.58 -12.65
C GLU A 102 -15.63 -5.78 -11.33
N ILE A 103 -15.83 -4.72 -10.53
CA ILE A 103 -16.59 -4.79 -9.27
C ILE A 103 -18.04 -5.20 -9.53
N ILE A 104 -18.71 -4.56 -10.51
CA ILE A 104 -20.08 -4.93 -10.91
C ILE A 104 -20.11 -6.39 -11.33
N ARG A 105 -19.14 -6.83 -12.13
CA ARG A 105 -19.06 -8.21 -12.59
C ARG A 105 -18.89 -9.21 -11.44
N VAL A 106 -18.05 -8.89 -10.45
CA VAL A 106 -17.88 -9.69 -9.24
C VAL A 106 -19.21 -9.79 -8.47
N ILE A 107 -19.92 -8.67 -8.28
CA ILE A 107 -21.23 -8.63 -7.62
C ILE A 107 -22.26 -9.49 -8.36
N GLU A 108 -22.32 -9.38 -9.69
CA GLU A 108 -23.21 -10.20 -10.53
C GLU A 108 -22.96 -11.68 -10.33
N ILE A 109 -21.70 -12.10 -10.35
CA ILE A 109 -21.30 -13.50 -10.19
C ILE A 109 -21.67 -14.00 -8.79
N LEU A 110 -21.34 -13.25 -7.74
CA LEU A 110 -21.66 -13.61 -6.36
C LEU A 110 -23.18 -13.75 -6.12
N ASN A 111 -24.01 -13.05 -6.89
CA ASN A 111 -25.47 -13.13 -6.79
C ASN A 111 -26.09 -14.33 -7.56
N ARG A 112 -25.30 -15.06 -8.36
CA ARG A 112 -25.77 -16.22 -9.12
C ARG A 112 -26.09 -17.41 -8.22
N ARG A 113 -26.93 -18.32 -8.73
CA ARG A 113 -27.26 -19.60 -8.07
C ARG A 113 -26.17 -20.67 -8.29
N THR A 114 -25.51 -20.64 -9.43
CA THR A 114 -24.44 -21.56 -9.83
C THR A 114 -23.30 -20.74 -10.44
N LYS A 115 -22.07 -21.29 -10.43
CA LYS A 115 -20.85 -20.55 -10.82
C LYS A 115 -20.76 -19.18 -10.13
N ASN A 116 -20.94 -19.19 -8.81
CA ASN A 116 -21.07 -18.00 -7.99
C ASN A 116 -19.79 -17.58 -7.26
N ASN A 117 -18.65 -18.20 -7.60
CA ASN A 117 -17.34 -17.84 -7.08
C ASN A 117 -16.54 -17.13 -8.17
N PRO A 118 -16.44 -15.79 -8.16
CA PRO A 118 -15.60 -15.08 -9.11
C PRO A 118 -14.12 -15.37 -8.86
N VAL A 119 -13.35 -15.46 -9.94
CA VAL A 119 -11.89 -15.56 -9.90
C VAL A 119 -11.31 -14.44 -10.74
N LEU A 120 -10.65 -13.49 -10.08
CA LEU A 120 -9.94 -12.38 -10.67
C LEU A 120 -8.67 -12.90 -11.34
N ILE A 121 -8.56 -12.70 -12.65
CA ILE A 121 -7.44 -13.18 -13.46
C ILE A 121 -6.75 -11.96 -14.07
N GLY A 122 -5.49 -11.78 -13.70
CA GLY A 122 -4.66 -10.70 -14.20
C GLY A 122 -3.22 -10.89 -13.73
N GLU A 123 -2.29 -10.17 -14.33
CA GLU A 123 -0.89 -10.20 -13.93
C GLU A 123 -0.72 -9.62 -12.50
N PRO A 124 0.41 -9.89 -11.83
CA PRO A 124 0.72 -9.24 -10.56
C PRO A 124 0.81 -7.72 -10.73
N GLY A 125 0.32 -6.97 -9.74
CA GLY A 125 0.40 -5.50 -9.73
C GLY A 125 -0.73 -4.76 -10.47
N VAL A 126 -1.62 -5.44 -11.20
CA VAL A 126 -2.73 -4.76 -11.93
C VAL A 126 -3.86 -4.24 -11.01
N GLY A 127 -3.84 -4.55 -9.72
CA GLY A 127 -4.87 -4.11 -8.76
C GLY A 127 -6.03 -5.10 -8.56
N LYS A 128 -5.77 -6.41 -8.58
CA LYS A 128 -6.79 -7.44 -8.25
C LYS A 128 -7.38 -7.21 -6.85
N THR A 129 -6.53 -6.91 -5.86
CA THR A 129 -6.95 -6.60 -4.49
C THR A 129 -7.86 -5.37 -4.42
N ALA A 130 -7.59 -4.33 -5.23
CA ALA A 130 -8.43 -3.13 -5.29
C ALA A 130 -9.87 -3.44 -5.73
N VAL A 131 -10.08 -4.43 -6.60
CA VAL A 131 -11.44 -4.88 -6.98
C VAL A 131 -12.18 -5.48 -5.78
N VAL A 132 -11.47 -6.23 -4.93
CA VAL A 132 -12.04 -6.86 -3.72
C VAL A 132 -12.33 -5.82 -2.63
N GLU A 133 -11.44 -4.86 -2.47
CA GLU A 133 -11.63 -3.70 -1.60
C GLU A 133 -12.82 -2.85 -2.08
N GLY A 134 -12.96 -2.65 -3.39
CA GLY A 134 -14.11 -1.99 -4.00
C GLY A 134 -15.42 -2.75 -3.76
N LEU A 135 -15.40 -4.09 -3.84
CA LEU A 135 -16.54 -4.92 -3.44
C LEU A 135 -16.91 -4.69 -1.96
N ALA A 136 -15.93 -4.69 -1.06
CA ALA A 136 -16.16 -4.47 0.36
C ALA A 136 -16.76 -3.07 0.62
N GLN A 137 -16.27 -2.04 -0.07
CA GLN A 137 -16.81 -0.69 -0.01
C GLN A 137 -18.27 -0.65 -0.47
N LYS A 138 -18.61 -1.26 -1.62
CA LYS A 138 -20.01 -1.32 -2.11
C LYS A 138 -20.94 -2.03 -1.12
N ILE A 139 -20.44 -3.06 -0.41
CA ILE A 139 -21.21 -3.75 0.64
C ILE A 139 -21.47 -2.82 1.82
N VAL A 140 -20.45 -2.08 2.30
CA VAL A 140 -20.56 -1.10 3.38
C VAL A 140 -21.54 0.02 3.01
N ASP A 141 -21.47 0.52 1.78
CA ASP A 141 -22.34 1.59 1.27
C ASP A 141 -23.78 1.11 1.02
N GLY A 142 -24.06 -0.20 1.14
CA GLY A 142 -25.35 -0.79 0.81
C GLY A 142 -25.66 -0.80 -0.69
N SER A 143 -24.68 -0.49 -1.55
CA SER A 143 -24.78 -0.43 -3.00
C SER A 143 -24.64 -1.81 -3.66
N VAL A 144 -25.19 -2.84 -3.02
CA VAL A 144 -25.19 -4.24 -3.48
C VAL A 144 -26.59 -4.85 -3.38
N PRO A 145 -26.90 -5.91 -4.16
CA PRO A 145 -28.16 -6.62 -4.04
C PRO A 145 -28.40 -7.17 -2.63
N GLN A 146 -29.67 -7.34 -2.25
CA GLN A 146 -30.09 -7.78 -0.91
C GLN A 146 -29.35 -9.02 -0.39
N LYS A 147 -29.01 -9.98 -1.26
CA LYS A 147 -28.26 -11.20 -0.86
C LYS A 147 -26.85 -10.94 -0.36
N LEU A 148 -26.24 -9.83 -0.78
CA LEU A 148 -24.87 -9.45 -0.41
C LEU A 148 -24.84 -8.39 0.69
N GLN A 149 -25.99 -7.81 1.03
CA GLN A 149 -26.09 -6.84 2.12
C GLN A 149 -25.71 -7.49 3.45
N GLY A 150 -24.89 -6.79 4.24
CA GLY A 150 -24.44 -7.26 5.54
C GLY A 150 -23.42 -8.40 5.50
N LYS A 151 -22.99 -8.85 4.31
CA LYS A 151 -21.88 -9.81 4.21
C LYS A 151 -20.55 -9.16 4.58
N GLN A 152 -19.59 -9.97 4.99
CA GLN A 152 -18.22 -9.60 5.31
C GLN A 152 -17.26 -10.25 4.34
N VAL A 153 -16.41 -9.44 3.72
CA VAL A 153 -15.29 -9.88 2.89
C VAL A 153 -14.07 -10.06 3.80
N ILE A 154 -13.61 -11.29 3.94
CA ILE A 154 -12.48 -11.65 4.81
C ILE A 154 -11.38 -12.27 3.96
N ARG A 155 -10.20 -11.63 3.94
CA ARG A 155 -9.00 -12.18 3.30
C ARG A 155 -8.40 -13.27 4.18
N LEU A 156 -8.16 -14.44 3.62
CA LEU A 156 -7.44 -15.50 4.29
C LEU A 156 -5.93 -15.30 4.16
N ASP A 157 -5.21 -15.30 5.29
CA ASP A 157 -3.74 -15.35 5.28
C ASP A 157 -3.27 -16.80 5.40
N VAL A 158 -2.92 -17.38 4.25
CA VAL A 158 -2.43 -18.75 4.13
C VAL A 158 -1.08 -18.92 4.84
N VAL A 159 -0.25 -17.88 4.85
CA VAL A 159 1.08 -17.93 5.47
C VAL A 159 0.93 -18.05 6.98
N SER A 160 0.04 -17.26 7.58
CA SER A 160 -0.23 -17.31 9.02
C SER A 160 -0.77 -18.66 9.49
N LEU A 161 -1.53 -19.38 8.66
CA LEU A 161 -2.02 -20.72 8.99
C LEU A 161 -0.90 -21.75 9.17
N VAL A 162 0.21 -21.55 8.47
CA VAL A 162 1.39 -22.43 8.46
C VAL A 162 2.33 -22.08 9.61
N GLN A 163 2.42 -20.79 9.96
CA GLN A 163 3.29 -20.31 11.04
C GLN A 163 2.95 -21.02 12.37
N GLY A 164 4.01 -21.46 13.06
CA GLY A 164 3.89 -22.20 14.31
C GLY A 164 3.39 -23.65 14.16
N THR A 165 3.17 -24.16 12.94
CA THR A 165 2.89 -25.59 12.70
C THR A 165 4.16 -26.29 12.24
N GLY A 166 4.88 -26.92 13.17
CA GLY A 166 6.05 -27.73 12.83
C GLY A 166 5.70 -29.06 12.15
N ILE A 167 4.40 -29.38 12.04
CA ILE A 167 3.87 -30.68 11.62
C ILE A 167 2.70 -30.44 10.65
N ARG A 168 2.79 -30.97 9.43
CA ARG A 168 1.75 -30.90 8.37
C ARG A 168 0.33 -31.21 8.86
N GLY A 169 0.17 -32.18 9.77
CA GLY A 169 -1.13 -32.53 10.33
C GLY A 169 -1.82 -31.42 11.13
N GLN A 170 -1.05 -30.53 11.77
CA GLN A 170 -1.61 -29.39 12.51
C GLN A 170 -2.19 -28.33 11.57
N PHE A 171 -1.54 -28.10 10.43
CA PHE A 171 -2.08 -27.23 9.38
C PHE A 171 -3.40 -27.75 8.83
N GLU A 172 -3.47 -29.05 8.50
CA GLU A 172 -4.70 -29.68 8.03
C GLU A 172 -5.83 -29.59 9.07
N GLU A 173 -5.53 -29.81 10.36
CA GLU A 173 -6.50 -29.66 11.45
C GLU A 173 -7.01 -28.21 11.59
N ARG A 174 -6.10 -27.22 11.53
CA ARG A 174 -6.47 -25.79 11.55
C ARG A 174 -7.35 -25.42 10.37
N MET A 175 -6.98 -25.86 9.16
CA MET A 175 -7.78 -25.64 7.95
C MET A 175 -9.15 -26.30 8.05
N GLN A 176 -9.23 -27.50 8.61
CA GLN A 176 -10.50 -28.20 8.78
C GLN A 176 -11.42 -27.48 9.77
N LYS A 177 -10.87 -26.99 10.89
CA LYS A 177 -11.60 -26.16 11.86
C LYS A 177 -12.08 -24.84 11.24
N LEU A 178 -11.20 -24.16 10.51
CA LEU A 178 -11.53 -22.93 9.78
C LEU A 178 -12.68 -23.17 8.79
N MET A 179 -12.62 -24.25 8.01
CA MET A 179 -13.69 -24.57 7.06
C MET A 179 -15.01 -24.90 7.75
N GLU A 180 -14.97 -25.56 8.91
CA GLU A 180 -16.20 -25.84 9.68
C GLU A 180 -16.83 -24.55 10.22
N GLU A 181 -16.01 -23.61 10.71
CA GLU A 181 -16.45 -22.28 11.12
C GLU A 181 -17.10 -21.52 9.95
N ILE A 182 -16.46 -21.50 8.77
CA ILE A 182 -16.97 -20.80 7.60
C ILE A 182 -18.30 -21.42 7.12
N ARG A 183 -18.46 -22.75 7.18
CA ARG A 183 -19.73 -23.40 6.81
C ARG A 183 -20.91 -22.95 7.66
N GLN A 184 -20.65 -22.63 8.93
CA GLN A 184 -21.68 -22.15 9.87
C GLN A 184 -22.00 -20.66 9.66
N ARG A 185 -21.13 -19.93 8.96
CA ARG A 185 -21.25 -18.50 8.68
C ARG A 185 -21.74 -18.23 7.26
N GLN A 186 -23.00 -17.80 7.14
CA GLN A 186 -23.61 -17.42 5.85
C GLN A 186 -23.31 -15.97 5.45
N ASP A 187 -22.76 -15.19 6.38
CA ASP A 187 -22.40 -13.78 6.22
C ASP A 187 -21.01 -13.59 5.60
N VAL A 188 -20.21 -14.64 5.41
CA VAL A 188 -18.82 -14.52 4.95
C VAL A 188 -18.69 -14.70 3.44
N ILE A 189 -17.88 -13.84 2.82
CA ILE A 189 -17.28 -14.02 1.50
C ILE A 189 -15.77 -14.12 1.74
N LEU A 190 -15.20 -15.29 1.45
CA LEU A 190 -13.77 -15.49 1.62
C LEU A 190 -13.01 -14.89 0.44
N PHE A 191 -11.99 -14.09 0.69
CA PHE A 191 -11.03 -13.69 -0.33
C PHE A 191 -9.76 -14.52 -0.16
N ILE A 192 -9.37 -15.21 -1.22
CA ILE A 192 -8.11 -15.97 -1.28
C ILE A 192 -7.27 -15.35 -2.38
N ASP A 193 -6.20 -14.67 -1.96
CA ASP A 193 -5.17 -14.25 -2.90
C ASP A 193 -4.34 -15.48 -3.32
N GLU A 194 -3.86 -15.47 -4.56
CA GLU A 194 -3.11 -16.58 -5.15
C GLU A 194 -3.80 -17.96 -4.93
N ILE A 195 -5.11 -18.04 -5.24
CA ILE A 195 -5.97 -19.21 -4.94
C ILE A 195 -5.38 -20.54 -5.45
N HIS A 196 -4.58 -20.49 -6.51
CA HIS A 196 -3.91 -21.64 -7.09
C HIS A 196 -2.91 -22.31 -6.15
N GLU A 197 -2.31 -21.61 -5.18
CA GLU A 197 -1.41 -22.21 -4.19
C GLU A 197 -2.14 -23.26 -3.36
N ILE A 198 -3.42 -23.00 -3.09
CA ILE A 198 -4.23 -23.85 -2.23
C ILE A 198 -5.00 -24.92 -3.02
N VAL A 199 -5.44 -24.62 -4.26
CA VAL A 199 -6.23 -25.56 -5.07
C VAL A 199 -5.42 -26.35 -6.10
N GLY A 200 -4.23 -25.86 -6.47
CA GLY A 200 -3.39 -26.37 -7.55
C GLY A 200 -2.35 -27.43 -7.14
N ALA A 201 -2.18 -27.70 -5.84
CA ALA A 201 -1.19 -28.62 -5.27
C ALA A 201 -1.35 -30.12 -5.62
N GLY A 202 -2.21 -30.46 -6.58
CA GLY A 202 -2.50 -31.85 -6.98
C GLY A 202 -1.54 -32.48 -7.98
N ASN A 203 -0.56 -31.74 -8.51
CA ASN A 203 0.47 -32.30 -9.41
C ASN A 203 1.81 -32.38 -8.69
N ALA A 204 2.29 -33.61 -8.52
CA ALA A 204 3.56 -34.02 -7.92
C ALA A 204 4.71 -33.00 -8.09
N GLY A 205 4.95 -32.22 -7.04
CA GLY A 205 6.15 -31.42 -6.82
C GLY A 205 6.42 -31.39 -5.31
N ASP A 206 7.59 -31.88 -4.93
CA ASP A 206 8.02 -32.06 -3.54
C ASP A 206 7.79 -30.79 -2.68
N GLY A 207 6.83 -30.84 -1.74
CA GLY A 207 6.78 -29.91 -0.61
C GLY A 207 5.58 -28.97 -0.50
N ASN A 208 4.65 -28.91 -1.47
CA ASN A 208 3.51 -28.00 -1.38
C ASN A 208 2.42 -28.47 -0.41
N MET A 209 1.91 -27.51 0.36
CA MET A 209 0.86 -27.65 1.38
C MET A 209 -0.43 -28.21 0.77
N ASP A 210 -0.90 -29.35 1.26
CA ASP A 210 -2.02 -30.08 0.66
C ASP A 210 -3.39 -29.63 1.21
N ALA A 211 -3.66 -28.33 1.19
CA ALA A 211 -4.98 -27.80 1.56
C ALA A 211 -6.05 -28.06 0.48
N GLY A 212 -5.63 -28.48 -0.73
CA GLY A 212 -6.52 -28.84 -1.82
C GLY A 212 -7.50 -29.96 -1.45
N ASN A 213 -7.07 -30.94 -0.66
CA ASN A 213 -7.94 -32.03 -0.19
C ASN A 213 -9.08 -31.55 0.73
N ILE A 214 -8.91 -30.42 1.42
CA ILE A 214 -9.92 -29.85 2.32
C ILE A 214 -10.83 -28.88 1.56
N LEU A 215 -10.27 -28.03 0.72
CA LEU A 215 -11.01 -26.97 0.03
C LEU A 215 -11.78 -27.45 -1.19
N LYS A 216 -11.21 -28.36 -2.01
CA LYS A 216 -11.89 -28.85 -3.22
C LYS A 216 -13.27 -29.45 -2.92
N PRO A 217 -13.44 -30.31 -1.90
CA PRO A 217 -14.77 -30.85 -1.59
C PRO A 217 -15.77 -29.77 -1.16
N ALA A 218 -15.35 -28.80 -0.33
CA ALA A 218 -16.23 -27.74 0.14
C ALA A 218 -16.67 -26.78 -0.99
N LEU A 219 -15.73 -26.46 -1.90
CA LEU A 219 -16.01 -25.70 -3.11
C LEU A 219 -16.93 -26.46 -4.06
N ALA A 220 -16.64 -27.74 -4.32
CA ALA A 220 -17.45 -28.58 -5.20
C ALA A 220 -18.89 -28.74 -4.70
N ARG A 221 -19.09 -28.86 -3.37
CA ARG A 221 -20.43 -28.89 -2.75
C ARG A 221 -21.15 -27.54 -2.77
N GLY A 222 -20.41 -26.43 -2.93
CA GLY A 222 -20.97 -25.08 -2.93
C GLY A 222 -21.31 -24.58 -1.52
N GLU A 223 -20.59 -25.10 -0.52
CA GLU A 223 -20.73 -24.70 0.89
C GLU A 223 -19.98 -23.40 1.19
N LEU A 224 -19.10 -22.98 0.28
CA LEU A 224 -18.24 -21.81 0.41
C LEU A 224 -18.54 -20.80 -0.71
N GLN A 225 -18.70 -19.55 -0.31
CA GLN A 225 -18.72 -18.40 -1.21
C GLN A 225 -17.36 -17.70 -1.12
N LEU A 226 -16.67 -17.55 -2.25
CA LEU A 226 -15.35 -16.91 -2.28
C LEU A 226 -15.15 -16.01 -3.49
N VAL A 227 -14.16 -15.12 -3.37
CA VAL A 227 -13.48 -14.43 -4.47
C VAL A 227 -12.04 -14.94 -4.49
N GLY A 228 -11.58 -15.46 -5.62
CA GLY A 228 -10.18 -15.87 -5.81
C GLY A 228 -9.42 -14.83 -6.64
N ALA A 229 -8.11 -14.74 -6.46
CA ALA A 229 -7.22 -14.02 -7.36
C ALA A 229 -6.06 -14.94 -7.79
N THR A 230 -5.61 -14.83 -9.05
CA THR A 230 -4.50 -15.62 -9.62
C THR A 230 -4.06 -15.02 -10.96
N THR A 231 -2.95 -15.49 -11.51
CA THR A 231 -2.54 -15.18 -12.89
C THR A 231 -3.26 -16.05 -13.93
N LEU A 232 -3.18 -15.63 -15.20
CA LEU A 232 -3.79 -16.36 -16.31
C LEU A 232 -3.22 -17.77 -16.47
N ASN A 233 -1.92 -17.94 -16.23
CA ASN A 233 -1.25 -19.22 -16.39
C ASN A 233 -1.66 -20.22 -15.31
N GLU A 234 -1.75 -19.78 -14.07
CA GLU A 234 -2.20 -20.61 -12.95
C GLU A 234 -3.69 -20.95 -13.05
N TYR A 235 -4.53 -20.01 -13.50
CA TYR A 235 -5.95 -20.27 -13.66
C TYR A 235 -6.25 -21.42 -14.63
N ARG A 236 -5.41 -21.61 -15.67
CA ARG A 236 -5.54 -22.74 -16.60
C ARG A 236 -5.40 -24.10 -15.91
N ILE A 237 -4.72 -24.18 -14.77
CA ILE A 237 -4.60 -25.41 -13.97
C ILE A 237 -5.94 -25.66 -13.25
N ILE A 238 -6.53 -24.60 -12.70
CA ILE A 238 -7.82 -24.62 -12.00
C ILE A 238 -8.96 -24.96 -12.97
N GLU A 239 -8.96 -24.36 -14.16
CA GLU A 239 -9.98 -24.54 -15.19
C GLU A 239 -10.08 -25.98 -15.69
N LYS A 240 -8.98 -26.74 -15.65
CA LYS A 240 -8.96 -28.16 -16.03
C LYS A 240 -9.62 -29.08 -14.99
N ASP A 241 -9.85 -28.60 -13.78
CA ASP A 241 -10.49 -29.38 -12.71
C ASP A 241 -12.03 -29.29 -12.84
N ALA A 242 -12.66 -30.38 -13.29
CA ALA A 242 -14.10 -30.45 -13.53
C ALA A 242 -14.97 -30.21 -12.29
N ALA A 243 -14.42 -30.33 -11.07
CA ALA A 243 -15.14 -30.03 -9.85
C ALA A 243 -15.18 -28.51 -9.58
N LEU A 244 -14.07 -27.81 -9.86
CA LEU A 244 -13.93 -26.36 -9.62
C LEU A 244 -14.55 -25.53 -10.75
N GLU A 245 -14.42 -25.96 -12.00
CA GLU A 245 -14.96 -25.28 -13.19
C GLU A 245 -16.48 -25.02 -13.11
N ARG A 246 -17.21 -25.88 -12.40
CA ARG A 246 -18.66 -25.77 -12.19
C ARG A 246 -19.05 -24.71 -11.15
N ARG A 247 -18.08 -24.17 -10.42
CA ARG A 247 -18.28 -23.26 -9.29
C ARG A 247 -17.62 -21.91 -9.51
N MET A 248 -16.54 -21.88 -10.28
CA MET A 248 -15.76 -20.69 -10.56
C MET A 248 -16.21 -20.01 -11.86
N GLN A 249 -16.09 -18.69 -11.88
CA GLN A 249 -16.30 -17.87 -13.07
C GLN A 249 -15.14 -16.87 -13.18
N PRO A 250 -14.40 -16.87 -14.31
CA PRO A 250 -13.31 -15.94 -14.51
C PRO A 250 -13.81 -14.50 -14.68
N VAL A 251 -13.07 -13.55 -14.12
CA VAL A 251 -13.19 -12.10 -14.30
C VAL A 251 -11.80 -11.60 -14.66
N LYS A 252 -11.65 -11.09 -15.88
CA LYS A 252 -10.37 -10.56 -16.36
C LYS A 252 -10.14 -9.19 -15.74
N VAL A 253 -8.95 -8.96 -15.19
CA VAL A 253 -8.50 -7.67 -14.67
C VAL A 253 -7.31 -7.27 -15.52
N ASP A 254 -7.53 -6.33 -16.43
CA ASP A 254 -6.52 -5.87 -17.37
C ASP A 254 -5.64 -4.77 -16.76
N GLU A 255 -4.41 -4.70 -17.25
CA GLU A 255 -3.50 -3.59 -16.97
C GLU A 255 -4.15 -2.28 -17.48
N PRO A 256 -4.25 -1.23 -16.63
CA PRO A 256 -4.78 0.05 -17.05
C PRO A 256 -3.87 0.72 -18.07
N THR A 257 -4.46 1.54 -18.93
CA THR A 257 -3.72 2.43 -19.81
C THR A 257 -2.93 3.47 -19.01
N VAL A 258 -1.99 4.16 -19.67
CA VAL A 258 -1.22 5.24 -19.04
C VAL A 258 -2.15 6.34 -18.52
N GLU A 259 -3.17 6.73 -19.28
CA GLU A 259 -4.13 7.78 -18.90
C GLU A 259 -5.00 7.36 -17.71
N GLU A 260 -5.46 6.10 -17.69
CA GLU A 260 -6.18 5.55 -16.53
C GLU A 260 -5.28 5.47 -15.31
N THR A 261 -4.00 5.11 -15.49
CA THR A 261 -3.01 5.11 -14.42
C THR A 261 -2.81 6.50 -13.86
N ILE A 262 -2.66 7.54 -14.69
CA ILE A 262 -2.56 8.93 -14.22
C ILE A 262 -3.78 9.30 -13.36
N THR A 263 -4.97 8.90 -13.79
CA THR A 263 -6.21 9.11 -13.01
C THR A 263 -6.18 8.37 -11.67
N ILE A 264 -5.69 7.13 -11.64
CA ILE A 264 -5.49 6.34 -10.40
C ILE A 264 -4.51 7.07 -9.47
N LEU A 265 -3.36 7.51 -10.01
CA LEU A 265 -2.32 8.18 -9.24
C LEU A 265 -2.83 9.50 -8.61
N HIS A 266 -3.61 10.29 -9.35
CA HIS A 266 -4.24 11.49 -8.80
C HIS A 266 -5.22 11.21 -7.66
N GLY A 267 -5.96 10.09 -7.72
CA GLY A 267 -6.90 9.76 -6.65
C GLY A 267 -6.23 9.26 -5.38
N ILE A 268 -5.08 8.57 -5.48
CA ILE A 268 -4.29 8.15 -4.30
C ILE A 268 -3.34 9.24 -3.81
N GLN A 269 -2.99 10.22 -4.65
CA GLN A 269 -2.03 11.29 -4.37
C GLN A 269 -2.21 11.93 -2.97
N PRO A 270 -3.41 12.33 -2.53
CA PRO A 270 -3.57 12.96 -1.21
C PRO A 270 -3.06 12.10 -0.06
N LYS A 271 -3.31 10.78 -0.08
CA LYS A 271 -2.87 9.86 0.96
C LYS A 271 -1.35 9.73 1.01
N TYR A 272 -0.71 9.65 -0.15
CA TYR A 272 0.75 9.57 -0.24
C TYR A 272 1.43 10.87 0.17
N GLN A 273 0.84 12.03 -0.17
CA GLN A 273 1.32 13.33 0.29
C GLN A 273 1.26 13.45 1.82
N ASP A 274 0.15 13.03 2.41
CA ASP A 274 -0.03 13.07 3.87
C ASP A 274 0.92 12.09 4.58
N TYR A 275 1.14 10.91 4.00
CA TYR A 275 2.01 9.88 4.58
C TYR A 275 3.50 10.26 4.51
N HIS A 276 3.96 10.79 3.38
CA HIS A 276 5.36 11.17 3.19
C HIS A 276 5.67 12.62 3.56
N HIS A 277 4.66 13.44 3.86
CA HIS A 277 4.77 14.88 4.09
C HIS A 277 5.43 15.65 2.93
N VAL A 278 5.04 15.30 1.70
CA VAL A 278 5.55 15.88 0.45
C VAL A 278 4.39 16.36 -0.43
N LYS A 279 4.69 17.15 -1.45
CA LYS A 279 3.73 17.51 -2.51
C LYS A 279 4.21 16.97 -3.84
N TYR A 280 3.33 16.32 -4.61
CA TYR A 280 3.66 15.89 -5.97
C TYR A 280 3.16 16.93 -6.97
N THR A 281 4.00 17.33 -7.93
CA THR A 281 3.51 18.13 -9.06
C THR A 281 2.74 17.25 -10.05
N ASP A 282 1.86 17.87 -10.83
CA ASP A 282 1.09 17.15 -11.86
C ASP A 282 2.01 16.48 -12.89
N GLU A 283 3.12 17.13 -13.24
CA GLU A 283 4.15 16.60 -14.12
C GLU A 283 4.84 15.38 -13.51
N ALA A 284 5.04 15.34 -12.20
CA ALA A 284 5.62 14.17 -11.52
C ALA A 284 4.67 12.97 -11.58
N ILE A 285 3.37 13.19 -11.40
CA ILE A 285 2.35 12.14 -11.51
C ILE A 285 2.34 11.55 -12.93
N ARG A 286 2.31 12.41 -13.95
CA ARG A 286 2.36 11.96 -15.36
C ARG A 286 3.67 11.23 -15.68
N ALA A 287 4.81 11.78 -15.25
CA ALA A 287 6.11 11.16 -15.44
C ALA A 287 6.19 9.77 -14.80
N ALA A 288 5.62 9.58 -13.60
CA ALA A 288 5.60 8.27 -12.95
C ALA A 288 4.87 7.22 -13.78
N ALA A 289 3.73 7.55 -14.37
CA ALA A 289 3.00 6.65 -15.27
C ALA A 289 3.74 6.41 -16.60
N GLU A 290 4.16 7.47 -17.28
CA GLU A 290 4.78 7.39 -18.61
C GLU A 290 6.15 6.69 -18.58
N LEU A 291 7.02 7.10 -17.65
CA LEU A 291 8.39 6.57 -17.57
C LEU A 291 8.41 5.14 -17.05
N SER A 292 7.57 4.80 -16.05
CA SER A 292 7.46 3.41 -15.61
C SER A 292 6.94 2.51 -16.73
N ASN A 293 5.93 2.96 -17.50
CA ASN A 293 5.42 2.19 -18.62
C ASN A 293 6.46 1.99 -19.73
N ARG A 294 7.32 2.99 -19.99
CA ARG A 294 8.32 2.94 -21.05
C ARG A 294 9.58 2.17 -20.67
N TYR A 295 10.08 2.32 -19.45
CA TYR A 295 11.41 1.85 -19.07
C TYR A 295 11.40 0.67 -18.09
N ILE A 296 10.29 0.42 -17.38
CA ILE A 296 10.14 -0.70 -16.44
C ILE A 296 9.16 -1.71 -17.06
N GLN A 297 9.69 -2.72 -17.76
CA GLN A 297 8.93 -3.68 -18.58
C GLN A 297 8.63 -5.01 -17.88
N ASP A 298 9.26 -5.26 -16.73
CA ASP A 298 9.12 -6.48 -15.94
C ASP A 298 7.93 -6.44 -14.95
N ARG A 299 7.30 -5.29 -14.80
CA ARG A 299 6.13 -5.04 -13.95
C ARG A 299 5.01 -4.36 -14.73
N PHE A 300 3.80 -4.47 -14.20
CA PHE A 300 2.58 -3.94 -14.80
C PHE A 300 2.09 -2.69 -14.06
N LEU A 301 1.38 -1.83 -14.77
CA LEU A 301 0.62 -0.73 -14.19
C LEU A 301 -0.58 -1.26 -13.39
N PRO A 302 -1.06 -0.51 -12.36
CA PRO A 302 -0.51 0.75 -11.87
C PRO A 302 0.65 0.59 -10.86
N ASP A 303 0.91 -0.63 -10.38
CA ASP A 303 1.85 -0.94 -9.30
C ASP A 303 3.24 -0.30 -9.47
N LYS A 304 3.88 -0.47 -10.64
CA LYS A 304 5.20 0.14 -10.89
C LYS A 304 5.21 1.68 -10.85
N ALA A 305 4.10 2.33 -11.17
CA ALA A 305 4.01 3.79 -11.12
C ALA A 305 3.78 4.29 -9.69
N ILE A 306 2.98 3.55 -8.91
CA ILE A 306 2.78 3.81 -7.47
C ILE A 306 4.11 3.65 -6.72
N ASP A 307 4.88 2.60 -7.02
CA ASP A 307 6.22 2.36 -6.45
C ASP A 307 7.17 3.55 -6.68
N LEU A 308 7.14 4.15 -7.87
CA LEU A 308 7.96 5.35 -8.15
C LEU A 308 7.53 6.56 -7.32
N LEU A 309 6.22 6.79 -7.13
CA LEU A 309 5.73 7.88 -6.29
C LEU A 309 6.09 7.67 -4.82
N ASP A 310 5.95 6.44 -4.34
CA ASP A 310 6.26 6.06 -2.96
C ASP A 310 7.76 6.24 -2.67
N GLU A 311 8.61 5.76 -3.57
CA GLU A 311 10.06 5.90 -3.43
C GLU A 311 10.51 7.37 -3.51
N ALA A 312 9.90 8.17 -4.38
CA ALA A 312 10.16 9.60 -4.46
C ALA A 312 9.75 10.32 -3.17
N GLY A 313 8.59 9.96 -2.61
CA GLY A 313 8.08 10.45 -1.33
C GLY A 313 9.05 10.15 -0.19
N SER A 314 9.39 8.87 -0.04
CA SER A 314 10.29 8.37 0.99
C SER A 314 11.68 9.02 0.90
N LYS A 315 12.27 9.09 -0.30
CA LYS A 315 13.60 9.67 -0.52
C LYS A 315 13.63 11.16 -0.20
N MET A 316 12.56 11.88 -0.53
CA MET A 316 12.49 13.32 -0.26
C MET A 316 12.20 13.60 1.22
N ASN A 317 11.40 12.78 1.88
CA ASN A 317 11.14 12.88 3.32
C ASN A 317 12.42 12.73 4.16
N LEU A 318 13.38 11.89 3.74
CA LEU A 318 14.69 11.77 4.43
C LEU A 318 15.49 13.08 4.47
N THR A 319 15.18 14.05 3.62
CA THR A 319 15.83 15.37 3.65
C THR A 319 15.25 16.31 4.71
N LEU A 320 14.11 15.94 5.31
CA LEU A 320 13.46 16.69 6.39
C LEU A 320 13.96 16.20 7.75
N ASN A 321 14.40 17.13 8.60
CA ASN A 321 14.56 16.91 10.04
C ASN A 321 13.20 17.02 10.75
N PHE A 322 12.21 16.24 10.34
CA PHE A 322 10.84 16.34 10.83
C PHE A 322 10.48 15.22 11.82
N VAL A 323 9.67 15.57 12.81
CA VAL A 323 9.01 14.62 13.72
C VAL A 323 7.51 14.89 13.61
N ASP A 324 6.73 13.87 13.21
CA ASP A 324 5.27 13.98 13.04
C ASP A 324 4.62 14.52 14.34
N PRO A 325 3.82 15.61 14.29
CA PRO A 325 3.05 16.11 15.42
C PRO A 325 2.24 15.04 16.15
N LYS A 326 1.67 14.05 15.45
CA LYS A 326 0.94 12.95 16.08
C LYS A 326 1.85 12.02 16.88
N ASP A 327 3.07 11.80 16.40
CA ASP A 327 4.07 11.04 17.15
C ASP A 327 4.64 11.84 18.31
N ILE A 328 4.79 13.17 18.16
CA ILE A 328 5.09 14.07 19.28
C ILE A 328 3.97 13.97 20.33
N ASP A 329 2.70 13.99 19.93
CA ASP A 329 1.55 13.87 20.83
C ASP A 329 1.54 12.53 21.58
N LYS A 330 1.78 11.41 20.87
CA LYS A 330 1.90 10.08 21.51
C LYS A 330 3.05 10.06 22.52
N ARG A 331 4.23 10.55 22.13
CA ARG A 331 5.41 10.63 23.01
C ARG A 331 5.17 11.57 24.20
N LEU A 332 4.40 12.64 24.01
CA LEU A 332 4.02 13.57 25.07
C LEU A 332 3.10 12.88 26.08
N ILE A 333 2.07 12.16 25.62
CA ILE A 333 1.15 11.39 26.47
C ILE A 333 1.92 10.31 27.24
N GLU A 334 2.80 9.58 26.57
CA GLU A 334 3.65 8.58 27.20
C GLU A 334 4.57 9.20 28.27
N ALA A 335 5.26 10.29 27.95
CA ALA A 335 6.12 10.99 28.88
C ALA A 335 5.35 11.58 30.08
N GLU A 336 4.12 12.08 29.87
CA GLU A 336 3.25 12.55 30.96
C GLU A 336 2.83 11.39 31.89
N ASN A 337 2.50 10.22 31.32
CA ASN A 337 2.18 9.02 32.10
C ASN A 337 3.39 8.53 32.90
N LEU A 338 4.56 8.44 32.27
CA LEU A 338 5.81 8.01 32.92
C LEU A 338 6.25 8.99 34.02
N LYS A 339 6.10 10.30 33.81
CA LYS A 339 6.33 11.31 34.86
C LYS A 339 5.36 11.12 36.03
N ALA A 340 4.08 10.90 35.75
CA ALA A 340 3.06 10.72 36.78
C ALA A 340 3.30 9.44 37.59
N GLN A 341 3.83 8.39 36.97
CA GLN A 341 4.25 7.16 37.63
C GLN A 341 5.50 7.38 38.50
N ALA A 342 6.56 7.98 37.95
CA ALA A 342 7.79 8.29 38.69
C ALA A 342 7.52 9.20 39.91
N THR A 343 6.56 10.12 39.81
CA THR A 343 6.14 10.98 40.94
C THR A 343 5.43 10.19 42.05
N ARG A 344 4.65 9.15 41.70
CA ARG A 344 4.00 8.26 42.68
C ARG A 344 5.00 7.34 43.37
N ASP A 345 6.03 6.93 42.64
CA ASP A 345 7.09 6.05 43.14
C ASP A 345 8.18 6.82 43.90
N GLU A 346 7.99 8.14 44.12
CA GLU A 346 8.94 9.06 44.78
C GLU A 346 10.33 9.12 44.09
N ASP A 347 10.40 8.72 42.82
CA ASP A 347 11.60 8.80 41.98
C ASP A 347 11.68 10.19 41.33
N PHE A 348 12.16 11.15 42.13
CA PHE A 348 12.22 12.56 41.73
C PHE A 348 13.23 12.83 40.59
N GLU A 349 14.27 12.00 40.43
CA GLU A 349 15.22 12.11 39.31
C GLU A 349 14.56 11.72 37.98
N LYS A 350 13.86 10.58 37.93
CA LYS A 350 13.11 10.21 36.73
C LYS A 350 11.98 11.18 36.42
N ALA A 351 11.30 11.69 37.44
CA ALA A 351 10.26 12.70 37.25
C ALA A 351 10.81 14.01 36.65
N ALA A 352 12.03 14.43 37.04
CA ALA A 352 12.72 15.58 36.45
C ALA A 352 13.13 15.31 34.99
N TYR A 353 13.68 14.12 34.70
CA TYR A 353 14.02 13.71 33.33
C TYR A 353 12.82 13.78 32.38
N PHE A 354 11.68 13.17 32.76
CA PHE A 354 10.47 13.20 31.91
C PHE A 354 9.86 14.60 31.82
N ARG A 355 9.98 15.44 32.85
CA ARG A 355 9.55 16.86 32.77
C ARG A 355 10.34 17.62 31.70
N ASP A 356 11.65 17.40 31.63
CA ASP A 356 12.50 18.10 30.67
C ASP A 356 12.27 17.55 29.25
N GLN A 357 12.00 16.25 29.09
CA GLN A 357 11.53 15.65 27.83
C GLN A 357 10.18 16.24 27.36
N ILE A 358 9.21 16.40 28.28
CA ILE A 358 7.91 17.04 27.99
C ILE A 358 8.11 18.48 27.50
N ALA A 359 9.03 19.25 28.10
CA ALA A 359 9.34 20.60 27.66
C ALA A 359 9.91 20.61 26.24
N LYS A 360 10.84 19.69 25.94
CA LYS A 360 11.42 19.50 24.61
C LYS A 360 10.37 19.11 23.57
N TYR A 361 9.49 18.14 23.88
CA TYR A 361 8.41 17.75 22.98
C TYR A 361 7.40 18.88 22.73
N LYS A 362 7.05 19.68 23.75
CA LYS A 362 6.19 20.88 23.58
C LYS A 362 6.85 21.97 22.74
N GLU A 363 8.17 22.07 22.78
CA GLU A 363 8.93 23.01 21.93
C GLU A 363 8.96 22.54 20.47
N MET A 364 9.19 21.24 20.24
CA MET A 364 9.11 20.62 18.91
C MET A 364 7.68 20.69 18.32
N GLN A 365 6.65 20.53 19.15
CA GLN A 365 5.24 20.64 18.73
C GLN A 365 4.91 22.05 18.18
N LYS A 366 5.52 23.10 18.75
CA LYS A 366 5.34 24.49 18.29
C LYS A 366 6.04 24.78 16.97
N GLN A 367 7.00 23.94 16.56
CA GLN A 367 7.63 24.00 15.24
C GLN A 367 6.78 23.25 14.21
N THR A 368 5.47 23.54 14.16
CA THR A 368 4.60 23.01 13.12
C THR A 368 5.07 23.56 11.78
N ILE A 369 5.51 22.66 10.90
CA ILE A 369 5.89 22.99 9.53
C ILE A 369 4.72 23.73 8.87
N SER A 370 5.00 24.89 8.29
CA SER A 370 4.03 25.56 7.44
C SER A 370 3.91 24.77 6.13
N ASP A 371 2.75 24.78 5.48
CA ASP A 371 2.56 24.17 4.14
C ASP A 371 3.59 24.62 3.08
N GLN A 372 4.38 25.67 3.37
CA GLN A 372 5.44 26.20 2.51
C GLN A 372 6.76 25.42 2.60
N ASP A 373 7.01 24.65 3.67
CA ASP A 373 8.28 23.92 3.83
C ASP A 373 8.18 22.44 3.40
N MET A 374 7.02 22.00 2.91
CA MET A 374 6.86 20.65 2.36
C MET A 374 7.64 20.51 1.05
N PRO A 375 8.53 19.50 0.92
CA PRO A 375 9.26 19.26 -0.30
C PRO A 375 8.32 18.97 -1.48
N VAL A 376 8.66 19.55 -2.62
CA VAL A 376 7.90 19.37 -3.86
C VAL A 376 8.62 18.40 -4.78
N ILE A 377 7.97 17.28 -5.05
CA ILE A 377 8.43 16.25 -5.97
C ILE A 377 8.01 16.64 -7.38
N THR A 378 8.99 17.10 -8.15
CA THR A 378 8.89 17.37 -9.59
C THR A 378 9.24 16.15 -10.44
N GLU A 379 8.94 16.22 -11.74
CA GLU A 379 9.34 15.23 -12.75
C GLU A 379 10.80 14.78 -12.66
N LYS A 380 11.76 15.70 -12.47
CA LYS A 380 13.20 15.37 -12.36
C LYS A 380 13.53 14.35 -11.26
N HIS A 381 12.77 14.32 -10.18
CA HIS A 381 12.98 13.33 -9.12
C HIS A 381 12.55 11.94 -9.56
N ILE A 382 11.44 11.85 -10.30
CA ILE A 382 10.96 10.60 -10.89
C ILE A 382 11.95 10.09 -11.93
N GLU A 383 12.43 10.99 -12.80
CA GLU A 383 13.48 10.67 -13.78
C GLU A 383 14.70 10.07 -13.06
N ALA A 384 15.26 10.75 -12.06
CA ALA A 384 16.43 10.27 -11.33
C ALA A 384 16.23 8.87 -10.68
N ILE A 385 15.04 8.56 -10.19
CA ILE A 385 14.72 7.23 -9.63
C ILE A 385 14.66 6.19 -10.74
N VAL A 386 14.05 6.50 -11.87
CA VAL A 386 14.00 5.60 -13.04
C VAL A 386 15.41 5.36 -13.58
N GLU A 387 16.26 6.38 -13.66
CA GLU A 387 17.67 6.24 -14.06
C GLU A 387 18.41 5.30 -13.09
N GLN A 388 18.21 5.48 -11.78
CA GLN A 388 18.82 4.64 -10.76
C GLN A 388 18.36 3.18 -10.84
N LYS A 389 17.07 2.92 -11.11
CA LYS A 389 16.53 1.55 -11.24
C LYS A 389 16.95 0.87 -12.54
N THR A 390 16.98 1.60 -13.64
CA THR A 390 17.13 1.03 -15.00
C THR A 390 18.54 1.16 -15.57
N ASN A 391 19.39 2.02 -14.97
CA ASN A 391 20.67 2.46 -15.53
C ASN A 391 20.55 3.13 -16.91
N ILE A 392 19.37 3.63 -17.27
CA ILE A 392 19.10 4.34 -18.52
C ILE A 392 18.98 5.84 -18.20
N PRO A 393 19.77 6.74 -18.82
CA PRO A 393 19.72 8.17 -18.54
C PRO A 393 18.51 8.82 -19.23
N VAL A 394 17.33 8.69 -18.63
CA VAL A 394 16.06 9.16 -19.20
C VAL A 394 15.99 10.68 -19.33
N GLY A 395 16.59 11.43 -18.40
CA GLY A 395 16.61 12.90 -18.44
C GLY A 395 17.39 13.42 -19.64
N ASP A 396 18.61 12.92 -19.83
CA ASP A 396 19.46 13.27 -20.99
C ASP A 396 18.81 12.88 -22.33
N LEU A 397 18.15 11.72 -22.38
CA LEU A 397 17.47 11.26 -23.59
C LEU A 397 16.27 12.13 -23.93
N LYS A 398 15.52 12.59 -22.93
CA LYS A 398 14.39 13.49 -23.11
C LYS A 398 14.84 14.86 -23.61
N GLU A 399 15.90 15.42 -23.01
CA GLU A 399 16.49 16.68 -23.48
C GLU A 399 16.99 16.55 -24.92
N LYS A 400 17.73 15.49 -25.26
CA LYS A 400 18.20 15.25 -26.64
C LYS A 400 17.05 15.12 -27.63
N ASN A 401 15.97 14.42 -27.26
CA ASN A 401 14.80 14.28 -28.12
C ASN A 401 14.10 15.62 -28.36
N ASN A 402 13.95 16.46 -27.33
CA ASN A 402 13.39 17.81 -27.48
C ASN A 402 14.27 18.68 -28.38
N HIS A 403 15.60 18.66 -28.20
CA HIS A 403 16.53 19.39 -29.08
C HIS A 403 16.44 18.90 -30.53
N ASN A 404 16.39 17.59 -30.75
CA ASN A 404 16.25 17.00 -32.08
C ASN A 404 14.90 17.37 -32.73
N PHE A 405 13.81 17.39 -31.95
CA PHE A 405 12.49 17.77 -32.44
C PHE A 405 12.43 19.25 -32.82
N LEU A 406 12.98 20.14 -31.98
CA LEU A 406 13.11 21.57 -32.30
C LEU A 406 13.98 21.79 -33.53
N ALA A 407 15.11 21.09 -33.64
CA ALA A 407 15.98 21.13 -34.81
C ALA A 407 15.25 20.65 -36.08
N LEU A 408 14.41 19.61 -35.98
CA LEU A 408 13.59 19.14 -37.10
C LEU A 408 12.54 20.17 -37.51
N LEU A 409 11.83 20.78 -36.56
CA LEU A 409 10.86 21.84 -36.82
C LEU A 409 11.51 23.06 -37.46
N MET A 410 12.69 23.48 -36.98
CA MET A 410 13.48 24.54 -37.59
C MET A 410 13.90 24.19 -39.03
N THR A 411 14.34 22.95 -39.26
CA THR A 411 14.74 22.48 -40.59
C THR A 411 13.55 22.44 -41.56
N LEU A 412 12.40 21.95 -41.11
CA LEU A 412 11.16 21.94 -41.89
C LEU A 412 10.69 23.35 -42.21
N SER A 413 10.73 24.26 -41.23
CA SER A 413 10.41 25.69 -41.42
C SER A 413 11.34 26.33 -42.45
N HIS A 414 12.65 26.08 -42.35
CA HIS A 414 13.64 26.60 -43.30
C HIS A 414 13.43 26.06 -44.72
N MET A 415 13.17 24.74 -44.87
CA MET A 415 12.85 24.14 -46.18
C MET A 415 11.55 24.71 -46.78
N LEU A 416 10.55 25.00 -45.96
CA LEU A 416 9.30 25.64 -46.40
C LEU A 416 9.55 27.09 -46.86
N LEU A 417 10.36 27.84 -46.12
CA LEU A 417 10.76 29.21 -46.46
C LEU A 417 11.57 29.26 -47.76
N ASP A 418 12.54 28.37 -47.94
CA ASP A 418 13.36 28.28 -49.16
C ASP A 418 12.53 27.93 -50.41
N LYS A 419 11.44 27.18 -50.24
CA LYS A 419 10.53 26.84 -51.34
C LYS A 419 9.45 27.90 -51.59
N MET A 420 9.29 28.91 -50.72
CA MET A 420 8.27 29.97 -50.89
C MET A 420 8.29 30.65 -52.26
N PRO A 421 9.44 30.99 -52.88
CA PRO A 421 9.48 31.60 -54.22
C PRO A 421 8.87 30.72 -55.32
N GLN A 422 8.91 29.40 -55.16
CA GLN A 422 8.27 28.45 -56.08
C GLN A 422 6.78 28.26 -55.78
N LEU A 423 6.40 28.33 -54.50
CA LEU A 423 5.00 28.26 -54.05
C LEU A 423 4.18 29.47 -54.52
N ILE A 424 4.78 30.66 -54.66
CA ILE A 424 4.14 31.88 -55.20
C ILE A 424 3.69 31.71 -56.68
N ARG A 425 4.23 30.72 -57.41
CA ARG A 425 3.84 30.41 -58.80
C ARG A 425 2.62 29.48 -58.91
N LEU A 426 2.09 28.99 -57.80
CA LEU A 426 0.90 28.15 -57.76
C LEU A 426 -0.39 29.01 -57.78
N PRO A 427 -1.54 28.44 -58.22
CA PRO A 427 -2.82 29.15 -58.18
C PRO A 427 -3.14 29.63 -56.75
N LYS A 428 -3.83 30.77 -56.64
CA LYS A 428 -4.06 31.51 -55.36
C LYS A 428 -4.54 30.63 -54.20
N LEU A 429 -5.33 29.58 -54.46
CA LEU A 429 -5.83 28.66 -53.43
C LEU A 429 -4.71 27.84 -52.76
N SER A 430 -3.69 27.43 -53.52
CA SER A 430 -2.55 26.67 -53.02
C SER A 430 -1.62 27.52 -52.15
N VAL A 431 -1.49 28.81 -52.46
CA VAL A 431 -0.67 29.76 -51.70
C VAL A 431 -1.28 30.02 -50.31
N VAL A 432 -2.61 30.11 -50.22
CA VAL A 432 -3.32 30.32 -48.94
C VAL A 432 -3.15 29.12 -48.02
N ILE A 433 -3.29 27.89 -48.53
CA ILE A 433 -3.12 26.66 -47.73
C ILE A 433 -1.69 26.57 -47.15
N VAL A 434 -0.69 26.91 -47.95
CA VAL A 434 0.72 26.87 -47.56
C VAL A 434 1.03 27.94 -46.52
N LEU A 435 0.49 29.16 -46.67
CA LEU A 435 0.66 30.24 -45.69
C LEU A 435 -0.02 29.91 -44.35
N VAL A 436 -1.20 29.27 -44.38
CA VAL A 436 -1.89 28.81 -43.17
C VAL A 436 -1.08 27.73 -42.46
N LEU A 437 -0.58 26.73 -43.17
CA LEU A 437 0.29 25.68 -42.62
C LEU A 437 1.58 26.26 -42.03
N ALA A 438 2.25 27.17 -42.74
CA ALA A 438 3.46 27.84 -42.26
C ALA A 438 3.19 28.67 -41.00
N HIS A 439 2.06 29.38 -40.94
CA HIS A 439 1.65 30.14 -39.75
C HIS A 439 1.36 29.22 -38.57
N GLN A 440 0.71 28.08 -38.80
CA GLN A 440 0.36 27.11 -37.77
C GLN A 440 1.61 26.40 -37.21
N ILE A 441 2.58 26.09 -38.08
CA ILE A 441 3.91 25.59 -37.68
C ILE A 441 4.68 26.65 -36.89
N ALA A 442 4.65 27.92 -37.31
CA ALA A 442 5.30 29.01 -36.59
C ALA A 442 4.68 29.24 -35.20
N GLN A 443 3.36 29.15 -35.07
CA GLN A 443 2.69 29.21 -33.77
C GLN A 443 3.06 28.04 -32.86
N LEU A 444 3.18 26.82 -33.39
CA LEU A 444 3.63 25.64 -32.63
C LEU A 444 5.08 25.78 -32.13
N VAL A 445 5.96 26.41 -32.92
CA VAL A 445 7.34 26.67 -32.49
C VAL A 445 7.38 27.71 -31.36
N VAL A 446 6.59 28.78 -31.45
CA VAL A 446 6.52 29.83 -30.44
C VAL A 446 5.86 29.36 -29.15
N SER A 447 4.87 28.47 -29.20
CA SER A 447 4.21 27.93 -28.00
C SER A 447 5.01 26.85 -27.26
N SER A 448 6.07 26.34 -27.89
CA SER A 448 6.93 25.27 -27.36
C SER A 448 8.32 25.78 -26.93
N SER A 449 8.55 27.10 -27.04
CA SER A 449 9.72 27.84 -26.54
C SER A 449 9.36 28.54 -25.25
#